data_AF-A0A1S6JK42-F1
#
_entry.id   AF-A0A1S6JK42-F1
#
_cell.length_a   1.000
_cell.length_b   1.000
_cell.length_c   1.000
_cell.angle_alpha   90.00
_cell.angle_beta   90.00
_cell.angle_gamma   90.00
#
_symmetry.space_group_name_H-M   'P 1'
#
loop_
_entity.id
_entity.type
_entity.pdbx_description
1 polymer ?
#
loop_
_entity_poly.entity_id
_entity_poly.type
_entity_poly.pdbx_seq_one_letter_code
_entity_poly.pdbx_strand_id
1 'polypeptide(L)'
;MSGAGTAPSVVAQRRVAGNADDADTAVQRSTGGRGGTDTVQRAGDDALRAARNPAEMIAALEKSGHSKDDAWELMRYMGKQQFPAGEGQTDFDMLSHIKDVEKHKISAVRKTGSQGLLAKRWTIRHYTGDDPKNPPTFRDIMSTYDNAKAGGVSANTNVADWRSLGNIKFSFYLVAVDGKVPDRNWLNNKHWYAEWDLDSIEDCWVSADLLERMNKDMDADGAREALKGAHAFRGSGTKLKELLAASAFGAGNEPAAALDTAIGGAFELKVPNGLRVSEWHHR
;
A
#
# COMPACT_ATOMS: atom_id res chain seq x y z
N MET A 1 23.48 38.13 -45.45
CA MET A 1 24.63 37.71 -46.27
C MET A 1 25.63 37.03 -45.35
N SER A 2 26.01 35.78 -45.67
CA SER A 2 27.31 35.13 -45.39
C SER A 2 27.82 35.11 -43.93
N GLY A 3 28.25 34.01 -43.32
CA GLY A 3 28.64 32.71 -43.82
C GLY A 3 29.16 31.84 -42.67
N ALA A 4 29.37 30.56 -42.97
CA ALA A 4 29.93 29.53 -42.09
C ALA A 4 31.44 29.69 -41.85
N GLY A 5 31.95 29.05 -40.79
CA GLY A 5 33.38 28.74 -40.61
C GLY A 5 33.65 28.21 -39.19
N THR A 6 33.65 26.88 -39.01
CA THR A 6 34.83 26.00 -38.85
C THR A 6 35.65 26.17 -37.57
N ALA A 7 35.69 25.07 -36.79
CA ALA A 7 36.56 24.80 -35.66
C ALA A 7 38.06 24.77 -36.05
N PRO A 8 38.94 24.75 -35.04
CA PRO A 8 39.95 23.70 -35.02
C PRO A 8 40.11 23.03 -33.65
N SER A 9 40.32 21.71 -33.73
CA SER A 9 40.88 20.83 -32.70
C SER A 9 42.41 20.91 -32.73
N VAL A 10 43.08 20.97 -31.56
CA VAL A 10 44.44 20.45 -31.41
C VAL A 10 44.63 19.83 -30.02
N VAL A 11 45.03 18.56 -30.06
CA VAL A 11 45.50 17.69 -28.98
C VAL A 11 46.89 18.13 -28.49
N ALA A 12 47.12 18.08 -27.17
CA ALA A 12 48.47 17.99 -26.61
C ALA A 12 48.53 17.00 -25.44
N GLN A 13 49.30 15.92 -25.66
CA GLN A 13 49.77 14.91 -24.71
C GLN A 13 50.89 15.52 -23.82
N ARG A 14 50.86 15.40 -22.48
CA ARG A 14 51.33 14.29 -21.60
C ARG A 14 52.80 14.42 -21.11
N ARG A 15 52.99 14.50 -19.78
CA ARG A 15 54.02 13.86 -18.89
C ARG A 15 53.88 14.48 -17.48
N VAL A 16 53.39 13.78 -16.43
CA VAL A 16 53.92 12.67 -15.59
C VAL A 16 55.05 13.07 -14.63
N ALA A 17 54.75 13.08 -13.33
CA ALA A 17 55.49 12.53 -12.16
C ALA A 17 54.77 13.00 -10.87
N GLY A 18 54.10 12.14 -10.08
CA GLY A 18 54.63 11.42 -8.89
C GLY A 18 54.37 12.27 -7.62
N ASN A 19 53.87 11.85 -6.46
CA ASN A 19 53.56 10.58 -5.78
C ASN A 19 52.44 10.91 -4.74
N ALA A 20 51.44 10.05 -4.54
CA ALA A 20 51.30 9.10 -3.42
C ALA A 20 51.08 9.76 -2.05
N ASP A 21 49.83 9.72 -1.57
CA ASP A 21 49.42 9.21 -0.25
C ASP A 21 47.95 9.57 -0.03
N ASP A 22 47.06 8.56 -0.01
CA ASP A 22 45.93 8.52 0.92
C ASP A 22 45.21 7.16 0.86
N ALA A 23 45.43 6.41 1.94
CA ALA A 23 44.52 5.52 2.64
C ALA A 23 43.64 4.55 1.83
N ASP A 24 44.20 3.36 1.65
CA ASP A 24 43.49 2.08 1.61
C ASP A 24 42.94 1.75 3.01
N THR A 25 41.63 1.51 3.15
CA THR A 25 41.09 0.52 4.11
C THR A 25 39.63 0.14 3.77
N ALA A 26 39.51 -1.02 3.13
CA ALA A 26 38.55 -2.09 3.43
C ALA A 26 37.03 -1.85 3.30
N VAL A 27 36.47 -2.32 2.18
CA VAL A 27 35.45 -3.40 2.19
C VAL A 27 35.68 -4.31 0.97
N GLN A 28 36.67 -5.21 1.06
CA GLN A 28 36.55 -6.49 0.38
C GLN A 28 35.65 -7.38 1.23
N ARG A 29 34.41 -7.61 0.79
CA ARG A 29 33.63 -8.78 1.20
C ARG A 29 33.32 -9.64 -0.03
N SER A 30 34.15 -10.67 -0.16
CA SER A 30 33.74 -12.04 -0.46
C SER A 30 32.95 -12.28 -1.75
N THR A 31 33.68 -12.40 -2.86
CA THR A 31 33.35 -13.38 -3.90
C THR A 31 33.57 -14.79 -3.35
N GLY A 32 32.54 -15.35 -2.72
CA GLY A 32 32.55 -16.73 -2.20
C GLY A 32 31.22 -17.06 -1.55
N GLY A 33 30.38 -17.84 -2.23
CA GLY A 33 29.07 -18.31 -1.72
C GLY A 33 27.82 -17.83 -2.48
N ARG A 34 27.83 -17.79 -3.82
CA ARG A 34 26.70 -17.31 -4.65
C ARG A 34 25.67 -18.37 -5.08
N GLY A 35 25.79 -19.61 -4.60
CA GLY A 35 24.95 -20.72 -5.08
C GLY A 35 23.76 -21.09 -4.18
N GLY A 36 23.76 -20.68 -2.91
CA GLY A 36 22.77 -21.15 -1.93
C GLY A 36 21.58 -20.20 -1.77
N THR A 37 21.86 -18.92 -1.54
CA THR A 37 20.84 -17.90 -1.26
C THR A 37 20.01 -17.55 -2.50
N ASP A 38 20.66 -17.40 -3.65
CA ASP A 38 19.99 -17.05 -4.92
C ASP A 38 19.06 -18.17 -5.39
N THR A 39 19.45 -19.43 -5.18
CA THR A 39 18.63 -20.60 -5.55
C THR A 39 17.45 -20.80 -4.60
N VAL A 40 17.64 -20.55 -3.29
CA VAL A 40 16.54 -20.58 -2.32
C VAL A 40 15.54 -19.45 -2.57
N GLN A 41 16.03 -18.26 -2.90
CA GLN A 41 15.18 -17.11 -3.23
C GLN A 41 14.37 -17.35 -4.52
N ARG A 42 15.01 -17.85 -5.59
CA ARG A 42 14.27 -18.23 -6.82
C ARG A 42 13.21 -19.30 -6.57
N ALA A 43 13.54 -20.33 -5.79
CA ALA A 43 12.57 -21.39 -5.47
C ALA A 43 11.41 -20.89 -4.57
N GLY A 44 11.64 -19.86 -3.75
CA GLY A 44 10.60 -19.17 -2.99
C GLY A 44 9.69 -18.33 -3.89
N ASP A 45 10.27 -17.56 -4.81
CA ASP A 45 9.54 -16.73 -5.78
C ASP A 45 8.66 -17.58 -6.70
N ASP A 46 9.17 -18.70 -7.22
CA ASP A 46 8.39 -19.62 -8.06
C ASP A 46 7.21 -20.23 -7.28
N ALA A 47 7.41 -20.58 -6.01
CA ALA A 47 6.33 -21.09 -5.15
C ALA A 47 5.26 -20.01 -4.87
N LEU A 48 5.65 -18.74 -4.71
CA LEU A 48 4.72 -17.62 -4.55
C LEU A 48 3.85 -17.40 -5.79
N ARG A 49 4.45 -17.49 -6.98
CA ARG A 49 3.71 -17.40 -8.25
C ARG A 49 2.76 -18.58 -8.43
N ALA A 50 3.18 -19.77 -8.01
CA ALA A 50 2.37 -20.99 -8.11
C ALA A 50 1.27 -21.11 -7.04
N ALA A 51 1.36 -20.37 -5.93
CA ALA A 51 0.41 -20.43 -4.83
C ALA A 51 -1.03 -20.16 -5.30
N ARG A 52 -1.96 -21.00 -4.85
CA ARG A 52 -3.38 -20.96 -5.23
C ARG A 52 -4.30 -20.62 -4.08
N ASN A 53 -3.80 -20.70 -2.85
CA ASN A 53 -4.53 -20.36 -1.64
C ASN A 53 -3.65 -19.60 -0.64
N PRO A 54 -4.25 -18.94 0.38
CA PRO A 54 -3.51 -18.19 1.39
C PRO A 54 -2.44 -18.99 2.12
N ALA A 55 -2.69 -20.26 2.44
CA ALA A 55 -1.75 -21.10 3.19
C ALA A 55 -0.47 -21.38 2.38
N GLU A 56 -0.60 -21.70 1.08
CA GLU A 56 0.54 -21.86 0.17
C GLU A 56 1.34 -20.58 0.04
N MET A 57 0.67 -19.42 -0.05
CA MET A 57 1.34 -18.12 -0.14
C MET A 57 2.13 -17.81 1.13
N ILE A 58 1.55 -18.04 2.31
CA ILE A 58 2.23 -17.87 3.60
C ILE A 58 3.45 -18.78 3.70
N ALA A 59 3.31 -20.07 3.37
CA ALA A 59 4.42 -21.02 3.41
C ALA A 59 5.56 -20.61 2.47
N ALA A 60 5.23 -20.10 1.28
CA ALA A 60 6.22 -19.61 0.33
C ALA A 60 6.92 -18.33 0.83
N LEU A 61 6.19 -17.39 1.46
CA LEU A 61 6.76 -16.20 2.10
C LEU A 61 7.66 -16.54 3.30
N GLU A 62 7.31 -17.56 4.07
CA GLU A 62 8.13 -18.04 5.19
C GLU A 62 9.44 -18.65 4.66
N LYS A 63 9.35 -19.46 3.61
CA LYS A 63 10.52 -20.08 2.97
C LYS A 63 11.44 -19.05 2.30
N SER A 64 10.89 -18.00 1.70
CA SER A 64 11.67 -16.93 1.05
C SER A 64 12.28 -15.94 2.06
N GLY A 65 11.84 -15.96 3.32
CA GLY A 65 12.28 -15.04 4.36
C GLY A 65 11.50 -13.71 4.41
N HIS A 66 10.75 -13.38 3.36
CA HIS A 66 9.96 -12.15 3.24
C HIS A 66 8.74 -12.10 4.19
N SER A 67 8.41 -13.21 4.85
CA SER A 67 7.43 -13.21 5.96
C SER A 67 7.76 -12.26 7.11
N LYS A 68 9.02 -11.84 7.26
CA LYS A 68 9.46 -10.93 8.34
C LYS A 68 9.41 -9.45 7.95
N ASP A 69 9.38 -9.17 6.65
CA ASP A 69 9.33 -7.82 6.09
C ASP A 69 8.12 -7.05 6.63
N ASP A 70 8.23 -5.74 6.75
CA ASP A 70 7.09 -4.92 7.13
C ASP A 70 6.00 -4.92 6.03
N ALA A 71 4.82 -4.36 6.33
CA ALA A 71 3.70 -4.38 5.40
C ALA A 71 4.03 -3.71 4.05
N TRP A 72 4.87 -2.69 4.03
CA TRP A 72 5.22 -1.93 2.82
C TRP A 72 6.30 -2.62 2.00
N GLU A 73 7.33 -3.13 2.66
CA GLU A 73 8.36 -3.96 2.02
C GLU A 73 7.73 -5.19 1.38
N LEU A 74 6.82 -5.84 2.10
CA LEU A 74 6.09 -6.99 1.58
C LEU A 74 5.15 -6.60 0.44
N MET A 75 4.49 -5.44 0.50
CA MET A 75 3.68 -4.92 -0.60
C MET A 75 4.51 -4.70 -1.86
N ARG A 76 5.67 -4.07 -1.72
CA ARG A 76 6.62 -3.87 -2.82
C ARG A 76 7.09 -5.20 -3.40
N TYR A 77 7.47 -6.15 -2.55
CA TYR A 77 7.93 -7.47 -2.99
C TYR A 77 6.83 -8.23 -3.73
N MET A 78 5.63 -8.31 -3.16
CA MET A 78 4.49 -9.02 -3.77
C MET A 78 4.08 -8.41 -5.11
N GLY A 79 4.09 -7.07 -5.23
CA GLY A 79 3.83 -6.41 -6.51
C GLY A 79 4.80 -6.83 -7.62
N LYS A 80 6.05 -7.16 -7.29
CA LYS A 80 7.00 -7.73 -8.27
C LYS A 80 6.66 -9.17 -8.64
N GLN A 81 6.12 -9.95 -7.71
CA GLN A 81 5.76 -11.35 -7.95
C GLN A 81 4.50 -11.53 -8.80
N GLN A 82 3.80 -10.44 -9.15
CA GLN A 82 2.73 -10.48 -10.14
C GLN A 82 3.23 -10.86 -11.54
N PHE A 83 4.47 -10.54 -11.89
CA PHE A 83 5.02 -10.76 -13.23
C PHE A 83 5.96 -11.98 -13.27
N PRO A 84 6.05 -12.68 -14.43
CA PRO A 84 7.06 -13.71 -14.65
C PRO A 84 8.48 -13.18 -14.44
N ALA A 85 9.40 -14.09 -14.11
CA ALA A 85 10.80 -13.73 -13.92
C ALA A 85 11.39 -13.11 -15.20
N GLY A 86 11.99 -11.92 -15.07
CA GLY A 86 12.62 -11.19 -16.17
C GLY A 86 11.71 -10.25 -16.97
N GLU A 87 10.38 -10.37 -16.87
CA GLU A 87 9.43 -9.50 -17.59
C GLU A 87 9.12 -8.24 -16.78
N GLY A 88 10.01 -7.24 -16.81
CA GLY A 88 9.80 -5.95 -16.11
C GLY A 88 9.63 -6.05 -14.59
N GLN A 89 9.81 -7.26 -14.04
CA GLN A 89 9.57 -7.67 -12.66
C GLN A 89 10.39 -6.85 -11.66
N THR A 90 11.66 -6.61 -11.97
CA THR A 90 12.59 -5.90 -11.07
C THR A 90 12.28 -4.41 -10.98
N ASP A 91 11.73 -3.86 -12.05
CA ASP A 91 11.56 -2.44 -12.29
C ASP A 91 10.13 -1.97 -12.00
N PHE A 92 9.24 -2.89 -11.61
CA PHE A 92 7.91 -2.55 -11.16
C PHE A 92 7.93 -2.22 -9.66
N ASP A 93 7.40 -1.06 -9.31
CA ASP A 93 7.22 -0.62 -7.93
C ASP A 93 5.81 -0.08 -7.73
N MET A 94 4.95 -0.91 -7.15
CA MET A 94 3.57 -0.55 -6.80
C MET A 94 3.52 0.73 -5.94
N LEU A 95 4.48 0.90 -5.03
CA LEU A 95 4.47 2.02 -4.10
C LEU A 95 4.70 3.36 -4.80
N SER A 96 5.35 3.37 -5.97
CA SER A 96 5.53 4.58 -6.77
C SER A 96 4.21 5.16 -7.31
N HIS A 97 3.16 4.35 -7.35
CA HIS A 97 1.82 4.75 -7.79
C HIS A 97 0.89 5.16 -6.63
N ILE A 98 1.35 5.02 -5.38
CA ILE A 98 0.64 5.48 -4.19
C ILE A 98 1.18 6.86 -3.83
N LYS A 99 0.32 7.87 -3.91
CA LYS A 99 0.71 9.26 -3.68
C LYS A 99 0.90 9.50 -2.19
N ASP A 100 2.05 10.04 -1.84
CA ASP A 100 2.32 10.61 -0.52
C ASP A 100 1.40 11.84 -0.31
N VAL A 101 0.53 11.77 0.71
CA VAL A 101 -0.47 12.81 0.97
C VAL A 101 0.16 14.07 1.55
N GLU A 102 1.29 13.95 2.26
CA GLU A 102 2.07 15.07 2.76
C GLU A 102 2.60 15.93 1.62
N LYS A 103 2.88 15.32 0.46
CA LYS A 103 3.26 16.02 -0.78
C LYS A 103 2.06 16.50 -1.61
N HIS A 104 0.84 16.13 -1.26
CA HIS A 104 -0.35 16.47 -2.02
C HIS A 104 -0.79 17.92 -1.77
N LYS A 105 -0.85 18.72 -2.84
CA LYS A 105 -1.23 20.14 -2.74
C LYS A 105 -2.75 20.31 -2.76
N ILE A 106 -3.33 20.61 -1.60
CA ILE A 106 -4.71 21.05 -1.49
C ILE A 106 -4.78 22.57 -1.71
N SER A 107 -5.60 23.03 -2.65
CA SER A 107 -5.75 24.47 -2.93
C SER A 107 -6.38 25.22 -1.75
N ALA A 108 -6.06 26.51 -1.59
CA ALA A 108 -6.56 27.33 -0.49
C ALA A 108 -8.10 27.35 -0.42
N VAL A 109 -8.77 27.43 -1.56
CA VAL A 109 -10.23 27.40 -1.65
C VAL A 109 -10.79 26.10 -1.07
N ARG A 110 -10.19 24.95 -1.41
CA ARG A 110 -10.61 23.65 -0.87
C ARG A 110 -10.32 23.52 0.62
N LYS A 111 -9.18 24.04 1.09
CA LYS A 111 -8.84 24.06 2.53
C LYS A 111 -9.85 24.88 3.33
N THR A 112 -10.22 26.06 2.84
CA THR A 112 -11.22 26.90 3.52
C THR A 112 -12.62 26.27 3.46
N GLY A 113 -13.02 25.76 2.30
CA GLY A 113 -14.33 25.14 2.13
C GLY A 113 -14.53 23.83 2.91
N SER A 114 -13.45 23.12 3.25
CA SER A 114 -13.50 21.88 4.02
C SER A 114 -13.50 22.06 5.54
N GLN A 115 -13.34 23.28 6.07
CA GLN A 115 -13.22 23.51 7.52
C GLN A 115 -14.40 22.95 8.32
N GLY A 116 -15.63 23.15 7.84
CA GLY A 116 -16.83 22.61 8.52
C GLY A 116 -16.86 21.08 8.55
N LEU A 117 -16.29 20.42 7.54
CA LEU A 117 -16.17 18.97 7.48
C LEU A 117 -14.99 18.46 8.33
N LEU A 118 -13.89 19.20 8.40
CA LEU A 118 -12.74 18.89 9.26
C LEU A 118 -13.07 18.99 10.76
N ALA A 119 -14.00 19.88 11.13
CA ALA A 119 -14.46 20.05 12.50
C ALA A 119 -15.34 18.88 13.02
N LYS A 120 -15.79 17.99 12.12
CA LYS A 120 -16.54 16.77 12.50
C LYS A 120 -15.64 15.76 13.19
N ARG A 121 -16.25 14.77 13.83
CA ARG A 121 -15.51 13.62 14.38
C ARG A 121 -15.18 12.65 13.25
N TRP A 122 -13.90 12.32 13.09
CA TRP A 122 -13.42 11.36 12.10
C TRP A 122 -12.84 10.14 12.80
N THR A 123 -13.32 8.97 12.43
CA THR A 123 -12.84 7.70 13.00
C THR A 123 -12.67 6.66 11.90
N ILE A 124 -11.99 5.58 12.22
CA ILE A 124 -11.98 4.36 11.39
C ILE A 124 -12.68 3.24 12.14
N ARG A 125 -13.41 2.39 11.43
CA ARG A 125 -14.19 1.30 12.01
C ARG A 125 -13.90 -0.02 11.34
N HIS A 126 -13.69 -1.04 12.16
CA HIS A 126 -13.66 -2.43 11.73
C HIS A 126 -14.96 -3.10 12.15
N TYR A 127 -15.71 -3.64 11.19
CA TYR A 127 -16.99 -4.28 11.42
C TYR A 127 -16.86 -5.80 11.39
N THR A 128 -17.50 -6.48 12.34
CA THR A 128 -17.46 -7.93 12.48
C THR A 128 -18.71 -8.46 13.21
N GLY A 129 -18.75 -9.77 13.42
CA GLY A 129 -19.77 -10.45 14.22
C GLY A 129 -21.11 -10.61 13.50
N ASP A 130 -21.43 -11.86 13.15
CA ASP A 130 -22.72 -12.25 12.58
C ASP A 130 -23.79 -12.52 13.65
N ASP A 131 -23.39 -12.60 14.93
CA ASP A 131 -24.30 -12.74 16.07
C ASP A 131 -24.54 -11.37 16.74
N PRO A 132 -25.77 -10.83 16.71
CA PRO A 132 -26.09 -9.57 17.35
C PRO A 132 -26.07 -9.62 18.88
N LYS A 133 -26.13 -10.80 19.50
CA LYS A 133 -26.27 -10.93 20.96
C LYS A 133 -24.94 -10.96 21.69
N ASN A 134 -23.90 -11.47 21.04
CA ASN A 134 -22.61 -11.72 21.68
C ASN A 134 -21.51 -10.88 21.01
N PRO A 135 -20.84 -9.97 21.76
CA PRO A 135 -19.72 -9.24 21.23
C PRO A 135 -18.54 -10.19 20.91
N PRO A 136 -17.70 -9.84 19.93
CA PRO A 136 -16.48 -10.57 19.69
C PRO A 136 -15.55 -10.59 20.93
N THR A 137 -14.82 -11.68 21.11
CA THR A 137 -13.95 -11.87 22.28
C THR A 137 -12.49 -11.52 22.02
N PHE A 138 -12.09 -11.41 20.75
CA PHE A 138 -10.72 -11.06 20.38
C PHE A 138 -10.45 -9.58 20.64
N ARG A 139 -9.17 -9.27 20.93
CA ARG A 139 -8.70 -7.93 21.33
C ARG A 139 -7.80 -7.25 20.30
N ASP A 140 -7.54 -7.89 19.18
CA ASP A 140 -6.67 -7.38 18.14
C ASP A 140 -7.30 -7.64 16.77
N ILE A 141 -7.46 -6.59 15.96
CA ILE A 141 -7.74 -6.75 14.54
C ILE A 141 -6.44 -7.19 13.88
N MET A 142 -6.35 -8.45 13.47
CA MET A 142 -5.15 -8.96 12.82
C MET A 142 -5.01 -8.46 11.38
N SER A 143 -3.78 -8.43 10.88
CA SER A 143 -3.54 -8.30 9.44
C SER A 143 -4.12 -9.49 8.69
N THR A 144 -4.35 -9.36 7.39
CA THR A 144 -4.83 -10.50 6.58
C THR A 144 -3.85 -11.68 6.58
N TYR A 145 -2.53 -11.41 6.65
CA TYR A 145 -1.47 -12.40 6.82
C TYR A 145 -1.64 -13.20 8.13
N ASP A 146 -1.71 -12.49 9.26
CA ASP A 146 -1.77 -13.12 10.58
C ASP A 146 -3.09 -13.87 10.79
N ASN A 147 -4.19 -13.30 10.28
CA ASN A 147 -5.49 -13.96 10.30
C ASN A 147 -5.48 -15.27 9.51
N ALA A 148 -4.89 -15.28 8.31
CA ALA A 148 -4.77 -16.48 7.50
C ALA A 148 -3.80 -17.51 8.12
N LYS A 149 -2.71 -17.05 8.77
CA LYS A 149 -1.80 -17.91 9.54
C LYS A 149 -2.50 -18.58 10.73
N ALA A 150 -3.47 -17.90 11.34
CA ALA A 150 -4.33 -18.45 12.39
C ALA A 150 -5.44 -19.38 11.86
N GLY A 151 -5.50 -19.63 10.54
CA GLY A 151 -6.52 -20.47 9.91
C GLY A 151 -7.82 -19.74 9.57
N GLY A 152 -7.84 -18.40 9.68
CA GLY A 152 -8.98 -17.58 9.28
C GLY A 152 -9.19 -17.57 7.77
N VAL A 153 -10.45 -17.59 7.35
CA VAL A 153 -10.86 -17.45 5.94
C VAL A 153 -11.68 -16.18 5.81
N SER A 154 -11.28 -15.29 4.90
CA SER A 154 -12.01 -14.05 4.58
C SER A 154 -12.17 -13.91 3.06
N ALA A 155 -13.25 -13.27 2.62
CA ALA A 155 -13.40 -12.89 1.20
C ALA A 155 -12.27 -11.94 0.75
N ASN A 156 -11.71 -11.18 1.68
CA ASN A 156 -10.60 -10.24 1.47
C ASN A 156 -9.22 -10.91 1.64
N THR A 157 -9.17 -12.22 1.92
CA THR A 157 -7.94 -13.03 1.94
C THR A 157 -7.91 -13.92 0.72
N ASN A 158 -7.97 -13.34 -0.48
CA ASN A 158 -7.80 -14.10 -1.71
C ASN A 158 -6.41 -13.84 -2.30
N VAL A 159 -5.84 -14.89 -2.89
CA VAL A 159 -4.48 -14.89 -3.45
C VAL A 159 -4.33 -13.88 -4.59
N ALA A 160 -5.40 -13.60 -5.33
CA ALA A 160 -5.37 -12.64 -6.43
C ALA A 160 -5.10 -11.22 -5.90
N ASP A 161 -5.84 -10.77 -4.90
CA ASP A 161 -5.67 -9.44 -4.28
C ASP A 161 -4.28 -9.32 -3.65
N TRP A 162 -3.82 -10.36 -2.96
CA TRP A 162 -2.48 -10.37 -2.36
C TRP A 162 -1.36 -10.31 -3.39
N ARG A 163 -1.53 -10.96 -4.54
CA ARG A 163 -0.56 -10.92 -5.64
C ARG A 163 -0.59 -9.57 -6.35
N SER A 164 -1.79 -9.05 -6.67
CA SER A 164 -1.98 -7.82 -7.44
C SER A 164 -1.67 -6.56 -6.65
N LEU A 165 -2.01 -6.51 -5.36
CA LEU A 165 -1.83 -5.32 -4.53
C LEU A 165 -0.76 -5.47 -3.47
N GLY A 166 -0.36 -6.69 -3.09
CA GLY A 166 0.62 -6.88 -2.01
C GLY A 166 0.13 -6.44 -0.63
N ASN A 167 -1.18 -6.22 -0.45
CA ASN A 167 -1.76 -5.70 0.79
C ASN A 167 -1.96 -6.77 1.89
N ILE A 168 -1.19 -7.87 1.83
CA ILE A 168 -1.31 -9.05 2.69
C ILE A 168 -1.05 -8.76 4.18
N LYS A 169 -0.19 -7.78 4.51
CA LYS A 169 0.09 -7.42 5.91
C LYS A 169 -0.70 -6.21 6.39
N PHE A 170 -1.84 -5.90 5.75
CA PHE A 170 -2.72 -4.81 6.16
C PHE A 170 -4.01 -5.33 6.80
N SER A 171 -4.62 -4.49 7.61
CA SER A 171 -5.99 -4.58 8.11
C SER A 171 -6.85 -3.48 7.48
N PHE A 172 -8.17 -3.71 7.39
CA PHE A 172 -9.08 -2.92 6.55
C PHE A 172 -10.20 -2.30 7.40
N TYR A 173 -10.52 -1.04 7.11
CA TYR A 173 -11.43 -0.22 7.89
C TYR A 173 -12.27 0.69 7.00
N LEU A 174 -13.48 1.00 7.44
CA LEU A 174 -14.29 2.08 6.87
C LEU A 174 -13.99 3.39 7.60
N VAL A 175 -13.86 4.48 6.86
CA VAL A 175 -13.77 5.82 7.44
C VAL A 175 -15.18 6.27 7.82
N ALA A 176 -15.34 6.73 9.06
CA ALA A 176 -16.59 7.28 9.57
C ALA A 176 -16.46 8.78 9.85
N VAL A 177 -17.54 9.52 9.57
CA VAL A 177 -17.66 10.96 9.84
C VAL A 177 -18.93 11.19 10.65
N ASP A 178 -18.79 11.78 11.84
CA ASP A 178 -19.87 11.92 12.84
C ASP A 178 -20.62 10.60 13.08
N GLY A 179 -19.86 9.51 13.14
CA GLY A 179 -20.38 8.17 13.44
C GLY A 179 -21.11 7.46 12.31
N LYS A 180 -21.14 8.05 11.10
CA LYS A 180 -21.69 7.42 9.89
C LYS A 180 -20.57 6.93 8.98
N VAL A 181 -20.75 5.79 8.32
CA VAL A 181 -19.85 5.24 7.29
C VAL A 181 -20.54 5.22 5.93
N PRO A 182 -19.81 5.15 4.81
CA PRO A 182 -20.40 4.82 3.51
C PRO A 182 -21.19 3.51 3.54
N ASP A 183 -22.29 3.44 2.78
CA ASP A 183 -23.10 2.24 2.71
C ASP A 183 -22.35 1.09 2.04
N ARG A 184 -22.52 -0.11 2.60
CA ARG A 184 -21.98 -1.37 2.07
C ARG A 184 -23.00 -2.48 2.30
N ASN A 185 -23.32 -3.25 1.27
CA ASN A 185 -24.30 -4.35 1.39
C ASN A 185 -23.89 -5.38 2.44
N TRP A 186 -22.58 -5.65 2.59
CA TRP A 186 -22.08 -6.63 3.55
C TRP A 186 -22.22 -6.18 5.01
N LEU A 187 -22.38 -4.87 5.28
CA LEU A 187 -22.62 -4.37 6.65
C LEU A 187 -23.98 -4.81 7.21
N ASN A 188 -24.93 -5.21 6.36
CA ASN A 188 -26.25 -5.66 6.80
C ASN A 188 -26.20 -6.88 7.71
N ASN A 189 -25.11 -7.66 7.64
CA ASN A 189 -24.91 -8.86 8.44
C ASN A 189 -23.82 -8.69 9.51
N LYS A 190 -23.34 -7.46 9.77
CA LYS A 190 -22.32 -7.17 10.80
C LYS A 190 -22.91 -6.33 11.91
N HIS A 191 -22.84 -6.86 13.13
CA HIS A 191 -23.52 -6.28 14.30
C HIS A 191 -22.59 -5.55 15.26
N TRP A 192 -21.28 -5.80 15.15
CA TRP A 192 -20.30 -5.22 16.06
C TRP A 192 -19.24 -4.44 15.30
N TYR A 193 -18.74 -3.38 15.93
CA TYR A 193 -17.58 -2.68 15.41
C TYR A 193 -16.66 -2.20 16.52
N ALA A 194 -15.37 -2.12 16.20
CA ALA A 194 -14.38 -1.40 16.97
C ALA A 194 -14.04 -0.10 16.25
N GLU A 195 -13.70 0.94 17.00
CA GLU A 195 -13.51 2.30 16.48
C GLU A 195 -12.22 2.92 17.02
N TRP A 196 -11.52 3.65 16.16
CA TRP A 196 -10.32 4.41 16.51
C TRP A 196 -10.41 5.82 15.93
N ASP A 197 -9.82 6.80 16.62
CA ASP A 197 -9.65 8.14 16.07
C ASP A 197 -8.74 8.09 14.84
N LEU A 198 -9.19 8.65 13.71
CA LEU A 198 -8.39 8.69 12.50
C LEU A 198 -7.10 9.50 12.72
N ASP A 199 -7.14 10.56 13.52
CA ASP A 199 -5.95 11.39 13.77
C ASP A 199 -4.86 10.65 14.58
N SER A 200 -5.20 9.52 15.22
CA SER A 200 -4.26 8.66 15.95
C SER A 200 -3.52 7.64 15.08
N ILE A 201 -3.89 7.51 13.81
CA ILE A 201 -3.29 6.53 12.90
C ILE A 201 -2.06 7.12 12.23
N GLU A 202 -0.88 6.62 12.58
CA GLU A 202 0.40 7.21 12.14
C GLU A 202 0.72 6.95 10.66
N ASP A 203 0.35 5.77 10.14
CA ASP A 203 0.63 5.37 8.76
C ASP A 203 -0.52 4.50 8.24
N CYS A 204 -1.11 4.92 7.13
CA CYS A 204 -2.19 4.20 6.47
C CYS A 204 -2.32 4.63 5.01
N TRP A 205 -3.14 3.92 4.26
CA TRP A 205 -3.44 4.30 2.88
C TRP A 205 -4.86 3.95 2.46
N VAL A 206 -5.31 4.62 1.41
CA VAL A 206 -6.61 4.40 0.76
C VAL A 206 -6.39 4.21 -0.73
N SER A 207 -7.27 3.43 -1.36
CA SER A 207 -7.40 3.43 -2.81
C SER A 207 -8.82 3.08 -3.21
N ALA A 208 -9.35 3.77 -4.21
CA ALA A 208 -10.63 3.42 -4.81
C ALA A 208 -10.51 2.37 -5.91
N ASP A 209 -9.44 2.42 -6.70
CA ASP A 209 -9.41 1.78 -8.02
C ASP A 209 -8.15 0.93 -8.29
N LEU A 210 -7.20 0.86 -7.35
CA LEU A 210 -5.97 0.07 -7.55
C LEU A 210 -6.27 -1.40 -7.80
N LEU A 211 -7.19 -2.01 -7.04
CA LEU A 211 -7.50 -3.43 -7.20
C LEU A 211 -8.09 -3.71 -8.58
N GLU A 212 -9.10 -2.93 -8.99
CA GLU A 212 -9.75 -3.08 -10.28
C GLU A 212 -8.76 -2.89 -11.44
N ARG A 213 -7.81 -1.95 -11.29
CA ARG A 213 -6.77 -1.71 -12.30
C ARG A 213 -5.79 -2.88 -12.42
N MET A 214 -5.41 -3.48 -11.31
CA MET A 214 -4.33 -4.48 -11.25
C MET A 214 -4.80 -5.93 -11.34
N ASN A 215 -6.07 -6.21 -11.05
CA ASN A 215 -6.64 -7.55 -11.11
C ASN A 215 -7.08 -7.91 -12.54
N LYS A 216 -6.16 -7.78 -13.49
CA LYS A 216 -6.34 -8.16 -14.90
C LYS A 216 -5.07 -8.83 -15.41
N ASP A 217 -5.19 -9.62 -16.46
CA ASP A 217 -4.06 -10.22 -17.15
C ASP A 217 -3.32 -9.14 -17.96
N MET A 218 -2.10 -8.79 -17.55
CA MET A 218 -1.26 -7.78 -18.17
C MET A 218 0.21 -7.97 -17.81
N ASP A 219 1.09 -7.51 -18.70
CA ASP A 219 2.53 -7.42 -18.42
C ASP A 219 2.86 -6.19 -17.54
N ALA A 220 4.14 -6.04 -17.20
CA ALA A 220 4.61 -4.97 -16.33
C ALA A 220 4.39 -3.56 -16.92
N ASP A 221 4.45 -3.39 -18.25
CA ASP A 221 4.23 -2.10 -18.89
C ASP A 221 2.74 -1.74 -18.93
N GLY A 222 1.88 -2.72 -19.21
CA GLY A 222 0.44 -2.60 -19.07
C GLY A 222 0.03 -2.23 -17.65
N ALA A 223 0.67 -2.81 -16.64
CA ALA A 223 0.44 -2.46 -15.24
C ALA A 223 0.86 -1.02 -14.91
N ARG A 224 2.05 -0.60 -15.34
CA ARG A 224 2.50 0.80 -15.18
C ARG A 224 1.50 1.78 -15.80
N GLU A 225 1.00 1.46 -16.99
CA GLU A 225 0.02 2.29 -17.68
C GLU A 225 -1.34 2.30 -16.97
N ALA A 226 -1.85 1.13 -16.58
CA ALA A 226 -3.12 1.00 -15.87
C ALA A 226 -3.13 1.77 -14.54
N LEU A 227 -1.97 1.83 -13.88
CA LEU A 227 -1.76 2.56 -12.62
C LEU A 227 -1.55 4.06 -12.80
N LYS A 228 -1.35 4.57 -14.03
CA LYS A 228 -1.31 6.01 -14.26
C LYS A 228 -2.65 6.62 -13.88
N GLY A 229 -2.59 7.61 -12.99
CA GLY A 229 -3.78 8.31 -12.52
C GLY A 229 -4.57 7.58 -11.43
N ALA A 230 -4.11 6.44 -10.91
CA ALA A 230 -4.77 5.76 -9.80
C ALA A 230 -5.03 6.71 -8.62
N HIS A 231 -6.18 6.53 -7.98
CA HIS A 231 -6.59 7.28 -6.79
C HIS A 231 -6.16 6.52 -5.56
N ALA A 232 -4.85 6.53 -5.30
CA ALA A 232 -4.22 5.91 -4.15
C ALA A 232 -3.38 6.91 -3.39
N PHE A 233 -3.56 6.95 -2.07
CA PHE A 233 -2.92 7.92 -1.20
C PHE A 233 -2.46 7.26 0.09
N ARG A 234 -1.24 7.58 0.54
CA ARG A 234 -0.64 7.12 1.79
C ARG A 234 -0.21 8.30 2.63
N GLY A 235 -0.35 8.17 3.95
CA GLY A 235 0.32 8.99 4.96
C GLY A 235 -0.34 8.82 6.32
N SER A 236 -0.16 9.82 7.18
CA SER A 236 -0.87 9.85 8.47
C SER A 236 -2.38 10.01 8.30
N GLY A 237 -3.14 9.48 9.25
CA GLY A 237 -4.60 9.62 9.27
C GLY A 237 -5.04 11.07 9.32
N THR A 238 -4.32 11.93 10.05
CA THR A 238 -4.53 13.39 10.04
C THR A 238 -4.41 13.99 8.64
N LYS A 239 -3.40 13.59 7.85
CA LYS A 239 -3.22 14.13 6.50
C LYS A 239 -4.16 13.52 5.47
N LEU A 240 -4.50 12.25 5.61
CA LEU A 240 -5.57 11.65 4.82
C LEU A 240 -6.93 12.28 5.13
N LYS A 241 -7.23 12.60 6.39
CA LYS A 241 -8.42 13.37 6.79
C LYS A 241 -8.47 14.73 6.09
N GLU A 242 -7.37 15.48 6.08
CA GLU A 242 -7.26 16.75 5.33
C GLU A 242 -7.59 16.57 3.84
N LEU A 243 -6.99 15.56 3.19
CA LEU A 243 -7.23 15.24 1.79
C LEU A 243 -8.69 14.85 1.52
N LEU A 244 -9.24 13.92 2.30
CA LEU A 244 -10.61 13.42 2.15
C LEU A 244 -11.62 14.53 2.37
N ALA A 245 -11.46 15.34 3.42
CA ALA A 245 -12.34 16.48 3.67
C ALA A 245 -12.27 17.51 2.52
N ALA A 246 -11.09 17.83 2.02
CA ALA A 246 -10.90 18.72 0.88
C ALA A 246 -11.31 18.12 -0.47
N SER A 247 -11.56 16.81 -0.53
CA SER A 247 -12.06 16.14 -1.73
C SER A 247 -13.58 16.00 -1.69
N ALA A 248 -14.17 15.90 -0.49
CA ALA A 248 -15.60 15.79 -0.26
C ALA A 248 -16.32 17.13 0.05
N PHE A 249 -15.59 18.24 0.27
CA PHE A 249 -16.22 19.53 0.59
C PHE A 249 -17.11 20.00 -0.58
N GLY A 250 -18.42 20.03 -0.35
CA GLY A 250 -19.43 20.29 -1.37
C GLY A 250 -20.48 19.19 -1.50
N ALA A 251 -20.27 18.02 -0.90
CA ALA A 251 -21.18 16.89 -1.02
C ALA A 251 -22.46 16.96 -0.14
N GLY A 252 -22.80 18.14 0.39
CA GLY A 252 -24.03 18.35 1.16
C GLY A 252 -24.01 17.73 2.57
N ASN A 253 -25.19 17.34 3.06
CA ASN A 253 -25.42 16.97 4.47
C ASN A 253 -25.02 15.53 4.83
N GLU A 254 -24.56 14.71 3.89
CA GLU A 254 -24.14 13.32 4.14
C GLU A 254 -22.65 13.08 3.77
N PRO A 255 -21.70 13.64 4.55
CA PRO A 255 -20.27 13.55 4.23
C PRO A 255 -19.72 12.14 4.11
N ALA A 256 -20.22 11.18 4.89
CA ALA A 256 -19.73 9.81 4.85
C ALA A 256 -20.00 9.15 3.48
N ALA A 257 -21.22 9.30 2.95
CA ALA A 257 -21.58 8.79 1.62
C ALA A 257 -20.77 9.45 0.49
N ALA A 258 -20.29 10.68 0.72
CA ALA A 258 -19.50 11.42 -0.26
C ALA A 258 -18.05 10.96 -0.38
N LEU A 259 -17.51 10.27 0.64
CA LEU A 259 -16.09 9.91 0.68
C LEU A 259 -15.71 9.01 -0.50
N ASP A 260 -16.56 8.04 -0.84
CA ASP A 260 -16.31 7.14 -1.97
C ASP A 260 -16.20 7.93 -3.27
N THR A 261 -17.18 8.80 -3.54
CA THR A 261 -17.15 9.69 -4.72
C THR A 261 -15.92 10.59 -4.72
N ALA A 262 -15.53 11.12 -3.56
CA ALA A 262 -14.42 12.05 -3.41
C ALA A 262 -13.07 11.46 -3.84
N ILE A 263 -12.91 10.13 -3.73
CA ILE A 263 -11.70 9.44 -4.17
C ILE A 263 -11.92 8.53 -5.38
N GLY A 264 -13.07 8.62 -6.04
CA GLY A 264 -13.33 7.96 -7.32
C GLY A 264 -13.93 6.56 -7.24
N GLY A 265 -14.43 6.13 -6.07
CA GLY A 265 -15.08 4.83 -5.89
C GLY A 265 -15.09 4.35 -4.45
N ALA A 266 -15.76 3.21 -4.23
CA ALA A 266 -15.81 2.57 -2.92
C ALA A 266 -14.39 2.20 -2.45
N PHE A 267 -14.08 2.51 -1.19
CA PHE A 267 -12.79 2.16 -0.62
C PHE A 267 -12.87 1.66 0.82
N GLU A 268 -11.74 1.10 1.23
CA GLU A 268 -11.38 0.81 2.60
C GLU A 268 -10.01 1.43 2.89
N LEU A 269 -9.87 2.01 4.08
CA LEU A 269 -8.61 2.46 4.63
C LEU A 269 -7.83 1.26 5.15
N LYS A 270 -6.54 1.22 4.83
CA LYS A 270 -5.65 0.10 5.09
C LYS A 270 -4.56 0.54 6.05
N VAL A 271 -4.43 -0.16 7.16
CA VAL A 271 -3.42 0.09 8.19
C VAL A 271 -2.41 -1.05 8.18
N PRO A 272 -1.09 -0.77 8.14
CA PRO A 272 -0.07 -1.78 8.33
C PRO A 272 -0.31 -2.58 9.60
N ASN A 273 -0.19 -3.89 9.51
CA ASN A 273 -0.47 -4.84 10.57
C ASN A 273 -1.94 -4.75 11.04
N GLY A 274 -2.14 -4.55 12.33
CA GLY A 274 -3.40 -4.64 13.02
C GLY A 274 -3.54 -3.56 14.09
N LEU A 275 -4.76 -3.38 14.59
CA LEU A 275 -5.04 -2.46 15.68
C LEU A 275 -5.61 -3.20 16.88
N ARG A 276 -5.19 -2.77 18.07
CA ARG A 276 -5.73 -3.29 19.33
C ARG A 276 -7.12 -2.70 19.58
N VAL A 277 -8.07 -3.56 19.90
CA VAL A 277 -9.44 -3.22 20.28
C VAL A 277 -9.47 -2.83 21.75
N SER A 278 -9.92 -1.61 22.03
CA SER A 278 -10.25 -1.15 23.38
C SER A 278 -11.64 -1.60 23.80
N GLU A 279 -12.61 -1.49 22.89
CA GLU A 279 -14.03 -1.78 23.13
C GLU A 279 -14.74 -2.23 21.84
N TRP A 280 -15.80 -3.02 22.02
CA TRP A 280 -16.73 -3.40 20.96
C TRP A 280 -18.04 -2.64 21.15
N HIS A 281 -18.50 -2.00 20.07
CA HIS A 281 -19.78 -1.32 20.02
C HIS A 281 -20.78 -2.15 19.22
N HIS A 282 -22.04 -2.15 19.67
CA HIS A 282 -23.14 -2.69 18.88
C HIS A 282 -23.59 -1.65 17.84
N ARG A 283 -23.79 -2.08 16.60
CA ARG A 283 -24.26 -1.24 15.48
C ARG A 283 -25.74 -0.91 15.58
#